data_AF-A0A8X6R8Z1-F1
#
_entry.id   AF-A0A8X6R8Z1-F1
#
_cell.length_a   1.000
_cell.length_b   1.000
_cell.length_c   1.000
_cell.angle_alpha   90.00
_cell.angle_beta   90.00
_cell.angle_gamma   90.00
#
_symmetry.space_group_name_H-M   'P 1'
#
loop_
_entity.id
_entity.type
_entity.pdbx_description
1 polymer ?
#
loop_
_entity_poly.entity_id
_entity_poly.type
_entity_poly.pdbx_seq_one_letter_code
_entity_poly.pdbx_strand_id
1 'polypeptide(L)' 'MQLLPWHAYSPDMSPIEHVLDLVGRRLTLDPHPADSKVELLLRIQTLWNSIPQADIQNLIDSMPRRIAALIAARGGYTKY' A
#
# COMPACT_ATOMS: atom_id res chain seq x y z
N MET A 1 6.91 23.75 -3.68
CA MET A 1 6.62 22.31 -3.57
C MET A 1 7.93 21.55 -3.66
N GLN A 2 8.21 20.68 -2.69
CA GLN A 2 9.38 19.80 -2.72
C GLN A 2 8.90 18.42 -3.16
N LEU A 3 9.53 17.87 -4.20
CA LEU A 3 9.24 16.52 -4.70
C LEU A 3 10.31 15.56 -4.19
N LEU A 4 9.90 14.36 -3.81
CA LEU A 4 10.83 13.28 -3.49
C LEU A 4 11.38 12.70 -4.81
N PRO A 5 12.71 12.47 -4.91
CA PRO A 5 13.26 11.76 -6.04
C PRO A 5 12.71 10.33 -6.07
N TRP A 6 12.04 9.96 -7.16
CA TRP A 6 11.39 8.67 -7.33
C TRP A 6 12.06 7.85 -8.43
N HIS A 7 12.31 6.57 -8.16
CA HIS A 7 12.87 5.66 -9.15
C HIS A 7 11.75 5.04 -10.00
N ALA A 8 11.96 4.94 -11.31
CA ALA A 8 11.02 4.26 -12.19
C ALA A 8 10.85 2.79 -11.78
N TYR A 9 9.67 2.23 -12.01
CA TYR A 9 9.37 0.81 -11.79
C TYR A 9 9.62 0.28 -10.36
N SER A 10 9.51 1.14 -9.34
CA SER A 10 9.71 0.76 -7.93
C SER A 10 8.41 0.86 -7.11
N PRO A 11 7.37 0.06 -7.41
CA PRO A 11 6.13 0.06 -6.62
C PRO A 11 6.38 -0.33 -5.16
N ASP A 12 7.36 -1.20 -4.88
CA ASP A 12 7.78 -1.60 -3.52
C ASP A 12 8.16 -0.40 -2.64
N MET A 13 8.56 0.72 -3.26
CA MET A 13 8.97 1.94 -2.56
C MET A 13 7.81 2.89 -2.29
N SER A 14 6.59 2.56 -2.75
CA SER A 14 5.38 3.35 -2.63
C SER A 14 4.54 2.92 -1.43
N PRO A 15 4.51 3.72 -0.34
CA PRO A 15 3.65 3.40 0.79
C PRO A 15 2.18 3.26 0.39
N ILE A 16 1.72 4.02 -0.60
CA ILE A 16 0.33 3.94 -1.04
C ILE A 16 0.01 2.56 -1.64
N GLU A 17 0.95 1.91 -2.33
CA GLU A 17 0.75 0.58 -2.91
C GLU A 17 0.51 -0.47 -1.83
N HIS A 18 1.23 -0.39 -0.69
CA HIS A 18 0.98 -1.28 0.45
C HIS A 18 -0.40 -1.05 1.08
N VAL A 19 -0.85 0.20 1.17
CA VAL A 19 -2.19 0.51 1.69
C VAL A 19 -3.27 -0.01 0.73
N LEU A 20 -3.08 0.16 -0.58
CA LEU A 20 -3.99 -0.36 -1.60
C LEU A 20 -4.05 -1.89 -1.59
N ASP A 21 -2.91 -2.55 -1.44
CA ASP A 21 -2.84 -4.01 -1.33
C ASP A 21 -3.54 -4.52 -0.06
N LEU A 22 -3.42 -3.81 1.07
CA LEU A 22 -4.20 -4.13 2.28
C LEU A 22 -5.71 -4.06 2.04
N VAL A 23 -6.19 -3.01 1.36
CA VAL A 23 -7.61 -2.86 1.01
C VAL A 23 -8.04 -3.98 0.04
N GLY A 24 -7.24 -4.25 -1.00
CA GLY A 24 -7.49 -5.30 -1.97
C GLY A 24 -7.60 -6.68 -1.32
N ARG A 25 -6.65 -7.04 -0.45
CA ARG A 25 -6.68 -8.31 0.30
C ARG A 25 -7.91 -8.44 1.18
N ARG A 26 -8.32 -7.38 1.88
CA ARG A 26 -9.53 -7.40 2.71
C ARG A 26 -10.80 -7.58 1.87
N LEU A 27 -10.86 -6.97 0.68
CA LEU A 27 -11.97 -7.17 -0.25
C LEU A 27 -12.01 -8.60 -0.81
N THR A 28 -10.86 -9.18 -1.17
CA THR A 28 -10.79 -10.55 -1.71
C THR A 28 -11.16 -11.60 -0.66
N LEU A 29 -10.84 -11.36 0.61
CA LEU A 29 -11.19 -12.26 1.72
C LEU A 29 -12.63 -12.10 2.20
N ASP A 30 -13.35 -11.11 1.68
CA ASP A 30 -14.72 -10.86 2.07
C ASP A 30 -15.65 -11.95 1.50
N PRO A 31 -16.39 -12.69 2.34
CA PRO A 31 -17.27 -13.75 1.87
C PRO A 31 -18.49 -13.23 1.11
N HIS A 32 -18.79 -11.94 1.18
CA HIS A 32 -19.92 -11.32 0.49
C HIS A 32 -19.40 -10.37 -0.60
N PRO A 33 -19.32 -10.83 -1.87
CA PRO A 33 -18.94 -9.96 -2.97
C PRO A 33 -19.96 -8.84 -3.14
N ALA A 34 -19.51 -7.66 -3.56
CA ALA A 34 -20.40 -6.54 -3.83
C ALA A 34 -21.25 -6.81 -5.09
N ASP A 35 -22.56 -6.59 -5.00
CA ASP A 35 -23.53 -6.83 -6.08
C ASP A 35 -23.62 -5.65 -7.07
N SER A 36 -22.98 -4.53 -6.75
CA SER A 36 -22.96 -3.34 -7.60
C SER A 36 -21.67 -2.54 -7.46
N LYS A 37 -21.41 -1.69 -8.47
CA LYS A 37 -20.29 -0.72 -8.42
C LYS A 37 -20.43 0.24 -7.23
N VAL A 38 -21.66 0.65 -6.90
CA VAL A 38 -21.93 1.57 -5.79
C VAL A 38 -21.57 0.91 -4.46
N GLU A 39 -21.99 -0.33 -4.27
CA GLU A 39 -21.66 -1.09 -3.06
C GLU A 39 -20.14 -1.33 -2.94
N LEU A 40 -19.48 -1.67 -4.04
CA LEU A 40 -18.03 -1.85 -4.06
C LEU A 40 -17.30 -0.56 -3.63
N LEU A 41 -17.73 0.60 -4.14
CA LEU A 41 -17.15 1.90 -3.77
C LEU A 41 -17.35 2.21 -2.28
N LEU A 42 -18.55 1.97 -1.75
CA LEU A 42 -18.84 2.16 -0.31
C LEU A 42 -17.98 1.24 0.56
N ARG A 43 -17.76 0.00 0.12
CA ARG A 43 -16.94 -0.98 0.84
C ARG A 43 -15.47 -0.60 0.83
N ILE A 44 -14.93 -0.17 -0.32
CA ILE A 44 -13.58 0.38 -0.43
C ILE A 44 -13.43 1.58 0.53
N GLN A 45 -14.37 2.51 0.52
CA GLN A 45 -14.32 3.70 1.38
C GLN A 45 -14.39 3.34 2.87
N THR A 46 -15.22 2.37 3.22
CA THR A 46 -15.32 1.87 4.60
C THR A 46 -14.02 1.23 5.06
N LEU A 47 -13.44 0.35 4.23
CA LEU A 47 -12.16 -0.30 4.52
C LEU A 47 -11.04 0.71 4.63
N TRP A 48 -10.96 1.66 3.69
CA TRP A 48 -10.00 2.76 3.71
C TRP A 48 -10.05 3.55 5.02
N ASN A 49 -11.25 3.96 5.43
CA ASN A 49 -11.47 4.72 6.67
C ASN A 49 -11.22 3.89 7.94
N SER A 50 -11.28 2.56 7.84
CA SER A 50 -11.02 1.64 8.96
C SER A 50 -9.53 1.38 9.22
N ILE A 51 -8.63 1.82 8.33
CA ILE A 51 -7.20 1.57 8.48
C ILE A 51 -6.68 2.39 9.68
N PRO A 52 -6.12 1.73 10.72
CA PRO A 52 -5.54 2.43 11.85
C PRO A 52 -4.40 3.35 11.40
N GLN A 53 -4.35 4.57 11.92
CA GLN A 53 -3.24 5.49 11.65
C GLN A 53 -1.89 4.91 12.08
N ALA A 54 -1.87 4.05 13.10
CA ALA A 54 -0.67 3.32 13.52
C ALA A 54 -0.12 2.42 12.41
N ASP A 55 -0.97 1.78 11.61
CA ASP A 55 -0.52 0.92 10.50
C ASP A 55 0.12 1.76 9.39
N ILE A 56 -0.46 2.94 9.10
CA ILE A 56 0.09 3.90 8.14
C ILE A 56 1.44 4.44 8.64
N GLN A 57 1.52 4.80 9.93
CA GLN A 57 2.76 5.29 10.53
C GLN A 57 3.87 4.23 10.50
N ASN A 58 3.55 2.99 10.88
CA ASN A 58 4.49 1.86 10.82
C ASN A 58 5.02 1.64 9.39
N LEU A 59 4.17 1.86 8.38
CA LEU A 59 4.57 1.75 6.99
C LEU A 59 5.57 2.85 6.60
N ILE A 60 5.27 4.11 6.96
CA ILE A 60 6.18 5.25 6.74
C ILE A 60 7.51 5.03 7.46
N ASP A 61 7.47 4.62 8.73
CA ASP A 61 8.67 4.37 9.55
C ASP A 61 9.51 3.21 8.99
N SER A 62 8.90 2.31 8.21
CA SER A 62 9.61 1.21 7.56
C SER A 62 10.37 1.63 6.28
N MET A 63 10.08 2.81 5.72
CA MET A 63 10.64 3.26 4.43
C MET A 63 12.17 3.32 4.39
N PRO A 64 12.89 3.84 5.40
CA PRO A 64 14.36 3.84 5.37
C PRO A 64 14.96 2.44 5.20
N ARG A 65 14.35 1.42 5.83
CA ARG A 65 14.78 0.03 5.73
C ARG A 65 14.46 -0.58 4.36
N ARG A 66 13.31 -0.25 3.77
CA ARG A 66 12.93 -0.67 2.40
C ARG A 66 13.86 -0.09 1.36
N ILE A 67 14.18 1.20 1.47
CA ILE A 67 15.12 1.90 0.60
C ILE A 67 16.52 1.28 0.73
N ALA A 68 16.99 1.01 1.95
CA ALA A 68 18.27 0.32 2.16
C ALA A 68 18.31 -1.07 1.49
N ALA A 69 17.21 -1.82 1.55
CA ALA A 69 17.10 -3.11 0.87
C ALA A 69 17.14 -2.97 -0.66
N LEU A 70 16.47 -1.96 -1.23
CA LEU A 70 16.50 -1.68 -2.66
C LEU A 70 17.92 -1.29 -3.14
N ILE A 71 18.61 -0.45 -2.36
CA ILE A 71 20.00 -0.07 -2.65
C ILE A 71 20.90 -1.32 -2.60
N ALA A 72 20.75 -2.17 -1.59
CA ALA A 72 21.50 -3.43 -1.49
C ALA A 72 21.21 -4.38 -2.66
N ALA A 73 19.97 -4.41 -3.13
CA ALA A 73 19.54 -5.16 -4.32
C ALA A 73 19.96 -4.48 -5.64
N ARG A 74 20.65 -3.33 -5.61
CA ARG A 74 21.02 -2.53 -6.78
C ARG A 74 19.83 -2.20 -7.68
N GLY A 75 18.67 -1.91 -7.09
CA GLY A 75 17.43 -1.64 -7.80
C GLY A 75 16.67 -2.89 -8.27
N GLY A 76 17.13 -4.09 -7.92
CA GLY A 76 16.42 -5.35 -8.14
C GLY A 76 15.30 -5.59 -7.12
N TYR A 77 14.62 -6.73 -7.27
CA TYR A 77 13.49 -7.12 -6.42
C TYR A 77 13.87 -7.19 -4.94
N THR A 78 12.95 -6.70 -4.10
CA THR A 78 13.06 -6.81 -2.65
C THR A 78 11.99 -7.74 -2.10
N LYS A 79 12.08 -8.09 -0.81
CA LYS A 79 11.05 -8.90 -0.12
C LYS A 79 9.80 -8.08 0.28
N TYR A 80 9.81 -6.78 -0.01
CA TYR A 80 8.86 -5.79 0.49
C TYR A 80 7.77 -5.52 -0.52
#